data_AF-A0A9W8HXB0-F1
#
_entry.id   AF-A0A9W8HXB0-F1
#
_cell.length_a   1.000
_cell.length_b   1.000
_cell.length_c   1.000
_cell.angle_alpha   90.00
_cell.angle_beta   90.00
_cell.angle_gamma   90.00
#
_symmetry.space_group_name_H-M   'P 1'
#
loop_
_entity.id
_entity.type
_entity.pdbx_description
1 polymer ?
#
loop_
_entity_poly.entity_id
_entity_poly.type
_entity_poly.pdbx_seq_one_letter_code
_entity_poly.pdbx_strand_id
1 'polypeptide(L)'
;MHHELLTEGVPGDNVGFNVKNVSVKDIRRGNVCSDSKNEPARAAESFVAQVIVMNHPGQISAGYAPVLDCHTAHIACKFAELTQKIDRRTGKVVEEGPKFVKSGDAAMVKMIPSKPMCVEAFTDFAPLGRFAVRDMRQTVAVGVIKSVIKKEEATKATKSAQKAGKK
;
A
#
# COMPACT_ATOMS: atom_id res chain seq x y z
N MET A 1 -6.70 6.93 -25.54
CA MET A 1 -5.30 6.52 -25.20
C MET A 1 -4.38 7.20 -26.20
N HIS A 2 -3.15 7.60 -25.87
CA HIS A 2 -2.28 8.32 -26.83
C HIS A 2 -2.97 9.53 -27.54
N HIS A 3 -3.56 10.44 -26.75
CA HIS A 3 -4.32 11.63 -27.20
C HIS A 3 -5.72 11.40 -27.81
N GLU A 4 -6.19 10.15 -27.87
CA GLU A 4 -7.58 9.87 -28.26
C GLU A 4 -8.54 9.86 -27.07
N LEU A 5 -9.75 10.38 -27.29
CA LEU A 5 -10.86 10.34 -26.33
C LEU A 5 -11.39 8.89 -26.23
N LEU A 6 -11.62 8.45 -25.00
CA LEU A 6 -12.21 7.15 -24.69
C LEU A 6 -13.55 7.34 -24.00
N THR A 7 -14.52 6.49 -24.32
CA THR A 7 -15.83 6.45 -23.65
C THR A 7 -15.75 5.81 -22.27
N GLU A 8 -14.85 4.84 -22.11
CA GLU A 8 -14.55 4.16 -20.85
C GLU A 8 -13.07 3.78 -20.81
N GLY A 9 -12.52 3.59 -19.61
CA GLY A 9 -11.18 3.04 -19.41
C GLY A 9 -11.30 1.68 -18.72
N VAL A 10 -10.65 0.67 -19.25
CA VAL A 10 -10.70 -0.70 -18.74
C VAL A 10 -9.40 -1.08 -18.01
N PRO A 11 -9.39 -2.16 -17.19
CA PRO A 11 -8.18 -2.57 -16.50
C PRO A 11 -7.00 -2.79 -17.45
N GLY A 12 -5.89 -2.08 -17.21
CA GLY A 12 -4.67 -2.11 -18.04
C GLY A 12 -4.43 -0.84 -18.85
N ASP A 13 -5.45 0.01 -19.03
CA ASP A 13 -5.30 1.26 -19.77
C ASP A 13 -4.52 2.31 -18.98
N ASN A 14 -3.56 2.96 -19.63
CA ASN A 14 -2.92 4.16 -19.11
C ASN A 14 -3.63 5.40 -19.65
N VAL A 15 -4.43 6.05 -18.80
CA VAL A 15 -5.33 7.15 -19.18
C VAL A 15 -5.08 8.42 -18.35
N GLY A 16 -5.32 9.57 -18.97
CA GLY A 16 -5.59 10.81 -18.26
C GLY A 16 -7.08 11.11 -18.28
N PHE A 17 -7.64 11.55 -17.16
CA PHE A 17 -9.04 11.96 -17.07
C PHE A 17 -9.15 13.33 -16.39
N ASN A 18 -10.18 14.10 -16.77
CA ASN A 18 -10.38 15.44 -16.25
C ASN A 18 -11.30 15.42 -15.01
N VAL A 19 -10.88 16.07 -13.93
CA VAL A 19 -11.65 16.24 -12.69
C VAL A 19 -11.94 17.71 -12.42
N LYS A 20 -13.19 18.03 -12.11
CA LYS A 20 -13.61 19.40 -11.81
C LYS A 20 -13.45 19.71 -10.32
N ASN A 21 -13.05 20.95 -10.01
CA ASN A 21 -12.97 21.50 -8.65
C ASN A 21 -11.98 20.76 -7.73
N VAL A 22 -10.87 20.26 -8.29
CA VAL A 22 -9.75 19.67 -7.55
C VAL A 22 -8.48 20.39 -8.01
N SER A 23 -7.69 20.92 -7.07
CA SER A 23 -6.42 21.58 -7.40
C SER A 23 -5.32 20.56 -7.61
N VAL A 24 -4.34 20.87 -8.46
CA VAL A 24 -3.10 20.08 -8.60
C VAL A 24 -2.30 19.99 -7.29
N LYS A 25 -2.55 20.88 -6.34
CA LYS A 25 -1.94 20.85 -4.99
C LYS A 25 -2.61 19.84 -4.06
N ASP A 26 -3.84 19.42 -4.37
CA ASP A 26 -4.65 18.55 -3.52
C ASP A 26 -4.42 17.06 -3.83
N ILE A 27 -3.82 16.76 -4.99
CA ILE A 27 -3.54 15.41 -5.47
C ILE A 27 -2.05 15.26 -5.80
N ARG A 28 -1.53 14.06 -5.63
CA ARG A 28 -0.13 13.74 -5.94
C ARG A 28 0.02 12.30 -6.39
N ARG A 29 1.15 11.99 -7.00
CA ARG A 29 1.57 10.60 -7.28
C ARG A 29 1.50 9.77 -6.00
N GLY A 30 0.99 8.55 -6.09
CA GLY A 30 0.74 7.66 -4.95
C GLY A 30 -0.66 7.78 -4.36
N ASN A 31 -1.50 8.72 -4.80
CA ASN A 31 -2.93 8.69 -4.49
C ASN A 31 -3.66 7.65 -5.34
N VAL A 32 -4.72 7.08 -4.78
CA VAL A 32 -5.59 6.08 -5.42
C VAL A 32 -6.95 6.72 -5.68
N CYS A 33 -7.43 6.62 -6.92
CA CYS A 33 -8.76 7.08 -7.30
C CYS A 33 -9.72 5.89 -7.28
N SER A 34 -10.96 6.11 -6.82
CA SER A 34 -12.01 5.10 -6.74
C SER A 34 -13.37 5.76 -6.88
N ASP A 35 -14.40 4.98 -7.20
CA ASP A 35 -15.78 5.46 -7.17
C ASP A 35 -16.24 5.61 -5.72
N SER A 36 -16.68 6.80 -5.35
CA SER A 36 -17.28 7.09 -4.05
C SER A 36 -18.45 6.18 -3.66
N LYS A 37 -19.16 5.61 -4.64
CA LYS A 37 -20.34 4.77 -4.44
C LYS A 37 -20.05 3.28 -4.34
N ASN A 38 -18.85 2.84 -4.74
CA ASN A 38 -18.49 1.44 -4.78
C ASN A 38 -17.11 1.24 -4.14
N GLU A 39 -17.11 0.87 -2.86
CA GLU A 39 -15.90 0.64 -2.05
C GLU A 39 -14.83 1.75 -2.18
N PRO A 40 -15.10 2.95 -1.64
CA PRO A 40 -14.17 4.06 -1.75
C PRO A 40 -12.82 3.72 -1.11
N ALA A 41 -11.73 4.04 -1.82
CA ALA A 41 -10.36 3.92 -1.37
C ALA A 41 -10.15 4.79 -0.11
N ARG A 42 -9.50 4.21 0.90
CA ARG A 42 -9.20 4.89 2.17
C ARG A 42 -7.73 4.75 2.52
N ALA A 43 -7.23 5.70 3.31
CA ALA A 43 -5.89 5.58 3.87
C ALA A 43 -5.82 4.41 4.85
N ALA A 44 -4.71 3.68 4.83
CA ALA A 44 -4.39 2.67 5.82
C ALA A 44 -3.89 3.36 7.11
N GLU A 45 -4.46 2.99 8.24
CA GLU A 45 -3.89 3.29 9.56
C GLU A 45 -2.71 2.36 9.84
N SER A 46 -2.93 1.07 9.59
CA SER A 46 -1.88 0.03 9.62
C SER A 46 -2.27 -1.12 8.71
N PHE A 47 -1.31 -1.96 8.35
CA PHE A 47 -1.57 -3.16 7.56
C PHE A 47 -0.64 -4.28 8.00
N VAL A 48 -1.11 -5.52 7.86
CA VAL A 48 -0.31 -6.72 8.11
C VAL A 48 0.13 -7.29 6.77
N ALA A 49 1.44 -7.52 6.63
CA ALA A 49 2.01 -8.04 5.41
C ALA A 49 2.92 -9.23 5.68
N GLN A 50 2.92 -10.16 4.72
CA GLN A 50 3.93 -11.19 4.61
C GLN A 50 5.14 -10.59 3.87
N VAL A 51 6.28 -10.53 4.53
CA VAL A 51 7.52 -9.95 4.01
C VAL A 51 8.58 -11.04 3.87
N ILE A 52 9.31 -11.04 2.77
CA ILE A 52 10.46 -11.92 2.52
C ILE A 52 11.69 -11.04 2.42
N VAL A 53 12.63 -11.22 3.34
CA VAL A 53 13.89 -10.48 3.38
C VAL A 53 14.85 -11.09 2.37
N MET A 54 15.42 -10.24 1.52
CA MET A 54 16.30 -10.65 0.42
C MET A 54 17.76 -10.41 0.78
N ASN A 55 18.28 -9.23 0.44
CA ASN A 55 19.70 -8.88 0.54
C ASN A 55 19.89 -7.73 1.54
N HIS A 56 19.62 -7.99 2.82
CA HIS A 56 19.87 -7.04 3.89
C HIS A 56 21.19 -7.40 4.62
N PRO A 57 22.14 -6.46 4.81
CA PRO A 57 23.46 -6.75 5.38
C PRO A 57 23.43 -7.03 6.89
N GLY A 58 22.36 -6.63 7.58
CA GLY A 58 22.20 -6.81 9.02
C GLY A 58 20.89 -7.51 9.38
N GLN A 59 20.39 -7.21 10.58
CA GLN A 59 19.13 -7.70 11.10
C GLN A 59 18.08 -6.58 11.05
N ILE A 60 16.82 -6.95 10.80
CA ILE A 60 15.66 -6.06 10.83
C ILE A 60 14.88 -6.36 12.10
N SER A 61 14.72 -5.37 12.95
CA SER A 61 13.95 -5.46 14.20
C SER A 61 12.73 -4.55 14.16
N ALA A 62 11.82 -4.72 15.12
CA ALA A 62 10.72 -3.78 15.32
C ALA A 62 11.26 -2.35 15.48
N GLY A 63 10.62 -1.39 14.81
CA GLY A 63 11.06 0.00 14.73
C GLY A 63 11.78 0.36 13.43
N TYR A 64 12.25 -0.62 12.65
CA TYR A 64 12.85 -0.37 11.33
C TYR A 64 11.87 0.37 10.41
N ALA A 65 12.30 1.44 9.75
CA ALA A 65 11.43 2.34 8.99
C ALA A 65 11.95 2.62 7.56
N PRO A 66 12.02 1.59 6.70
CA PRO A 66 12.45 1.72 5.31
C PRO A 66 11.37 2.39 4.45
N VAL A 67 11.72 2.66 3.19
CA VAL A 67 10.76 3.15 2.20
C VAL A 67 10.07 1.99 1.50
N LEU A 68 8.75 2.06 1.36
CA LEU A 68 7.97 1.12 0.59
C LEU A 68 7.59 1.74 -0.76
N ASP A 69 7.89 0.99 -1.81
CA ASP A 69 7.35 1.17 -3.15
C ASP A 69 6.15 0.25 -3.30
N CYS A 70 4.94 0.81 -3.30
CA CYS A 70 3.70 0.08 -3.54
C CYS A 70 2.92 0.84 -4.60
N HIS A 71 2.51 0.17 -5.68
CA HIS A 71 1.92 0.81 -6.87
C HIS A 71 2.73 2.04 -7.34
N THR A 72 2.16 3.24 -7.26
CA THR A 72 2.82 4.52 -7.54
C THR A 72 3.25 5.26 -6.28
N ALA A 73 2.88 4.78 -5.08
CA ALA A 73 3.26 5.35 -3.81
C ALA A 73 4.69 4.97 -3.40
N HIS A 74 5.38 5.96 -2.82
CA HIS A 74 6.74 5.85 -2.31
C HIS A 74 6.76 6.47 -0.91
N ILE A 75 6.53 5.66 0.12
CA ILE A 75 6.27 6.14 1.49
C ILE A 75 7.04 5.29 2.52
N ALA A 76 7.72 5.96 3.45
CA ALA A 76 8.37 5.28 4.58
C ALA A 76 7.33 4.63 5.49
N CYS A 77 7.52 3.35 5.82
CA CYS A 77 6.63 2.60 6.70
C CYS A 77 7.43 1.95 7.82
N LYS A 78 6.97 2.13 9.06
CA LYS A 78 7.57 1.52 10.24
C LYS A 78 7.12 0.06 10.33
N PHE A 79 8.08 -0.85 10.49
CA PHE A 79 7.87 -2.22 10.94
C PHE A 79 7.51 -2.14 12.42
N ALA A 80 6.22 -1.97 12.73
CA ALA A 80 5.77 -1.72 14.08
C ALA A 80 5.97 -2.95 14.97
N GLU A 81 5.67 -4.13 14.42
CA GLU A 81 5.75 -5.40 15.12
C GLU A 81 6.06 -6.53 14.14
N LEU A 82 6.98 -7.41 14.53
CA LEU A 82 7.24 -8.68 13.84
C LEU A 82 6.40 -9.73 14.56
N THR A 83 5.26 -10.12 13.98
CA THR A 83 4.29 -10.98 14.69
C THR A 83 4.71 -12.44 14.63
N GLN A 84 5.18 -12.90 13.46
CA GLN A 84 5.56 -14.29 13.26
C GLN A 84 6.70 -14.38 12.25
N LYS A 85 7.67 -15.24 12.51
CA LYS A 85 8.56 -15.77 11.48
C LYS A 85 7.89 -16.98 10.84
N ILE A 86 7.90 -17.05 9.52
CA ILE A 86 7.27 -18.12 8.77
C ILE A 86 8.26 -18.76 7.81
N ASP A 87 8.05 -20.04 7.52
CA ASP A 87 8.79 -20.73 6.47
C ASP A 87 8.30 -20.23 5.10
N ARG A 88 9.23 -19.78 4.25
CA ARG A 88 8.91 -19.17 2.96
C ARG A 88 8.21 -20.14 1.99
N ARG A 89 8.43 -21.45 2.11
CA ARG A 89 7.93 -22.46 1.16
C ARG A 89 6.58 -23.02 1.58
N THR A 90 6.40 -23.25 2.88
CA THR A 90 5.22 -23.91 3.46
C THR A 90 4.25 -22.93 4.09
N GLY A 91 4.67 -21.70 4.41
CA GLY A 91 3.87 -20.70 5.11
C GLY A 91 3.61 -21.01 6.58
N LYS A 92 4.20 -22.09 7.13
CA LYS A 92 4.04 -22.46 8.54
C LYS A 92 4.82 -21.52 9.44
N VAL A 93 4.24 -21.23 10.60
CA VAL A 93 4.91 -20.44 11.65
C VAL A 93 6.09 -21.24 12.18
N VAL A 94 7.25 -20.60 12.22
CA VAL A 94 8.51 -21.14 12.74
C VAL A 94 8.79 -20.57 14.14
N GLU A 95 8.48 -19.28 14.34
CA GLU A 95 8.72 -18.58 15.60
C GLU A 95 7.65 -17.49 15.78
N GLU A 96 7.04 -17.40 16.96
CA GLU A 96 6.13 -16.32 17.32
C GLU A 96 6.91 -15.16 17.96
N GLY A 97 6.57 -13.92 17.58
CA GLY A 97 7.20 -12.71 18.12
C GLY A 97 8.74 -12.66 17.97
N PRO A 98 9.32 -12.91 16.79
CA PRO A 98 10.77 -12.90 16.62
C PRO A 98 11.36 -11.51 16.94
N LYS A 99 12.49 -11.48 17.65
CA LYS A 99 13.17 -10.21 17.98
C LYS A 99 13.72 -9.49 16.74
N PHE A 100 14.11 -10.25 15.73
CA PHE A 100 14.61 -9.76 14.46
C PHE A 100 14.41 -10.78 13.33
N VAL A 101 14.48 -10.31 12.08
CA VAL A 101 14.58 -11.13 10.87
C VAL A 101 15.80 -10.76 10.06
N LYS A 102 16.35 -11.71 9.31
CA LYS A 102 17.53 -11.52 8.46
C LYS A 102 17.29 -12.01 7.04
N SER A 103 18.24 -11.76 6.16
CA SER A 103 18.24 -12.25 4.77
C SER A 103 17.88 -13.73 4.67
N GLY A 104 16.90 -14.03 3.81
CA GLY A 104 16.33 -15.37 3.61
C GLY A 104 15.09 -15.68 4.45
N ASP A 105 14.85 -14.94 5.54
CA ASP A 105 13.68 -15.15 6.40
C ASP A 105 12.41 -14.59 5.75
N ALA A 106 11.29 -15.22 6.06
CA ALA A 106 9.97 -14.66 5.82
C ALA A 106 9.28 -14.39 7.16
N ALA A 107 8.50 -13.30 7.22
CA ALA A 107 7.77 -12.94 8.43
C ALA A 107 6.45 -12.23 8.13
N MET A 108 5.53 -12.35 9.08
CA MET A 108 4.35 -11.51 9.19
C MET A 108 4.72 -10.27 9.98
N VAL A 109 4.44 -9.11 9.41
CA VAL A 109 4.84 -7.81 9.95
C VAL A 109 3.63 -6.88 9.95
N LYS A 110 3.37 -6.26 11.11
CA LYS A 110 2.45 -5.13 11.20
C LYS A 110 3.22 -3.85 10.84
N MET A 111 2.71 -3.13 9.85
CA MET A 111 3.35 -1.95 9.29
C MET A 111 2.48 -0.71 9.47
N ILE A 112 3.12 0.42 9.74
CA ILE A 112 2.45 1.72 9.92
C ILE A 112 3.08 2.73 8.95
N PRO A 113 2.32 3.27 7.98
CA PRO A 113 2.79 4.35 7.12
C PRO A 113 3.15 5.62 7.91
N SER A 114 4.25 6.27 7.56
CA SER A 114 4.65 7.58 8.14
C SER A 114 3.82 8.75 7.61
N LYS A 115 3.16 8.56 6.46
CA LYS A 115 2.29 9.54 5.78
C LYS A 115 1.04 8.82 5.28
N PRO A 116 -0.08 9.53 5.06
CA PRO A 116 -1.29 8.93 4.49
C PRO A 116 -0.98 8.17 3.20
N MET A 117 -1.31 6.88 3.21
CA MET A 117 -1.04 5.92 2.14
C MET A 117 -2.27 5.05 1.96
N CYS A 118 -2.70 4.85 0.72
CA CYS A 118 -3.76 3.89 0.40
C CYS A 118 -3.12 2.60 -0.13
N VAL A 119 -3.48 1.49 0.50
CA VAL A 119 -3.09 0.13 0.15
C VAL A 119 -4.26 -0.80 0.44
N GLU A 120 -4.28 -1.95 -0.21
CA GLU A 120 -5.36 -2.93 -0.07
C GLU A 120 -4.78 -4.33 0.15
N ALA A 121 -5.60 -5.25 0.67
CA ALA A 121 -5.20 -6.64 0.76
C ALA A 121 -4.96 -7.22 -0.64
N PHE A 122 -3.92 -8.03 -0.79
CA PHE A 122 -3.54 -8.59 -2.08
C PHE A 122 -4.61 -9.48 -2.71
N THR A 123 -5.38 -10.18 -1.87
CA THR A 123 -6.51 -11.03 -2.31
C THR A 123 -7.63 -10.23 -2.95
N ASP A 124 -7.79 -8.98 -2.52
CA ASP A 124 -8.91 -8.13 -2.91
C ASP A 124 -8.49 -7.26 -4.10
N PHE A 125 -7.31 -6.62 -4.00
CA PHE A 125 -6.75 -5.78 -5.06
C PHE A 125 -5.25 -6.04 -5.23
N ALA A 126 -4.91 -7.08 -5.98
CA ALA A 126 -3.54 -7.53 -6.23
C ALA A 126 -2.54 -6.41 -6.62
N PRO A 127 -2.88 -5.44 -7.50
CA PRO A 127 -1.97 -4.34 -7.86
C PRO A 127 -1.65 -3.36 -6.72
N LEU A 128 -2.51 -3.29 -5.70
CA LEU A 128 -2.36 -2.40 -4.53
C LEU A 128 -1.83 -3.13 -3.28
N GLY A 129 -1.70 -4.46 -3.35
CA GLY A 129 -1.28 -5.31 -2.24
C GLY A 129 0.15 -5.85 -2.32
N ARG A 130 0.90 -5.54 -3.40
CA ARG A 130 2.32 -5.91 -3.54
C ARG A 130 3.21 -4.69 -3.33
N PHE A 131 4.31 -4.87 -2.62
CA PHE A 131 5.28 -3.80 -2.41
C PHE A 131 6.71 -4.30 -2.36
N ALA A 132 7.64 -3.41 -2.69
CA ALA A 132 9.06 -3.58 -2.45
C ALA A 132 9.47 -2.71 -1.26
N VAL A 133 10.37 -3.24 -0.43
CA VAL A 133 10.98 -2.52 0.68
C VAL A 133 12.38 -2.11 0.25
N ARG A 134 12.67 -0.81 0.32
CA ARG A 134 13.94 -0.24 -0.10
C ARG A 134 14.63 0.49 1.03
N ASP A 135 15.93 0.27 1.11
CA ASP A 135 16.85 0.96 2.01
C ASP A 135 18.15 1.26 1.26
N MET A 136 18.69 2.47 1.44
CA MET A 136 19.90 2.94 0.74
C MET A 136 19.95 2.60 -0.77
N ARG A 137 18.82 2.74 -1.48
CA ARG A 137 18.65 2.42 -2.91
C ARG A 137 18.75 0.92 -3.27
N GLN A 138 18.77 0.03 -2.30
CA GLN A 138 18.72 -1.41 -2.51
C GLN A 138 17.35 -1.95 -2.11
N THR A 139 16.88 -2.97 -2.82
CA THR A 139 15.66 -3.71 -2.42
C THR A 139 16.07 -4.74 -1.38
N VAL A 140 15.66 -4.50 -0.13
CA VAL A 140 16.04 -5.34 1.01
C VAL A 140 14.99 -6.40 1.32
N ALA A 141 13.73 -6.17 0.94
CA ALA A 141 12.66 -7.14 1.08
C ALA A 141 11.54 -6.90 0.05
N VAL A 142 10.68 -7.88 -0.13
CA VAL A 142 9.43 -7.77 -0.88
C VAL A 142 8.29 -8.29 -0.03
N GLY A 143 7.09 -7.74 -0.22
CA GLY A 143 5.97 -8.12 0.61
C GLY A 143 4.63 -8.12 -0.11
N VAL A 144 3.71 -8.85 0.51
CA VAL A 144 2.32 -9.00 0.10
C VAL A 144 1.42 -8.70 1.29
N ILE A 145 0.53 -7.73 1.13
CA ILE A 145 -0.41 -7.29 2.17
C ILE A 145 -1.49 -8.36 2.34
N LYS A 146 -1.71 -8.78 3.59
CA LYS A 146 -2.71 -9.77 3.97
C LYS A 146 -3.98 -9.13 4.50
N SER A 147 -3.86 -8.04 5.25
CA SER A 147 -5.00 -7.29 5.79
C SER A 147 -4.64 -5.82 6.01
N VAL A 148 -5.65 -4.95 5.98
CA VAL A 148 -5.50 -3.50 6.15
C VAL A 148 -6.52 -3.00 7.16
N ILE A 149 -6.07 -2.24 8.14
CA ILE A 149 -6.93 -1.45 9.02
C ILE A 149 -7.05 -0.07 8.38
N LYS A 150 -8.24 0.26 7.87
CA LYS A 150 -8.52 1.54 7.19
C LYS A 150 -8.79 2.62 8.24
N LYS A 151 -8.25 3.82 8.00
CA LYS A 151 -8.49 4.98 8.86
C LYS A 151 -9.94 5.46 8.69
N GLU A 152 -10.61 5.74 9.80
CA GLU A 152 -11.91 6.42 9.79
C GLU A 152 -11.70 7.93 9.58
N GLU A 153 -11.84 8.40 8.34
CA GLU A 153 -11.83 9.84 8.04
C GLU A 153 -13.10 10.26 7.30
N ALA A 154 -13.63 11.43 7.67
CA ALA A 154 -14.77 12.05 7.00
C ALA A 154 -14.39 12.50 5.58
N THR A 155 -15.13 12.02 4.59
CA THR A 155 -14.90 12.37 3.18
C THR A 155 -15.35 13.81 2.91
N LYS A 156 -14.42 14.70 2.52
CA LYS A 156 -14.78 16.05 2.06
C LYS A 156 -15.28 15.98 0.61
N ALA A 157 -16.59 16.10 0.41
CA ALA A 157 -17.18 16.12 -0.93
C ALA A 157 -17.01 17.49 -1.61
N THR A 158 -16.62 17.48 -2.89
CA THR A 158 -16.57 18.72 -3.70
C THR A 158 -17.99 19.21 -4.03
N LYS A 159 -18.14 20.50 -4.35
CA LYS A 159 -19.45 21.07 -4.77
C LYS A 159 -20.03 20.33 -5.99
N SER A 160 -19.19 19.86 -6.91
CA SER A 160 -19.62 19.05 -8.06
C SER A 160 -20.11 17.66 -7.63
N ALA A 161 -19.39 16.98 -6.73
CA ALA A 161 -19.81 15.68 -6.20
C ALA A 161 -21.14 15.78 -5.42
N GLN A 162 -21.32 16.84 -4.62
CA GLN A 162 -22.57 17.09 -3.90
C GLN A 162 -23.76 17.32 -4.83
N LYS A 163 -23.55 17.96 -6.00
CA LYS A 163 -24.61 18.13 -7.02
C LYS A 163 -24.95 16.81 -7.71
N ALA A 164 -23.96 15.97 -7.99
CA ALA A 164 -24.16 14.68 -8.62
C ALA A 164 -24.84 13.66 -7.70
N GLY A 165 -24.58 13.70 -6.39
CA GLY A 165 -25.23 12.81 -5.42
C GLY A 165 -26.68 13.16 -5.07
N LYS A 166 -27.18 14.33 -5.51
CA LYS A 166 -28.59 14.75 -5.35
C LYS A 166 -29.48 14.37 -6.54
N LYS A 167 -28.88 13.81 -7.59
CA LYS A 167 -29.58 13.21 -8.74
C LYS A 167 -29.57 11.70 -8.60
#